data_AF-A0A349H3W6-F1
#
_entry.id   AF-A0A349H3W6-F1
#
_cell.length_a   1.000
_cell.length_b   1.000
_cell.length_c   1.000
_cell.angle_alpha   90.00
_cell.angle_beta   90.00
_cell.angle_gamma   90.00
#
_symmetry.space_group_name_H-M   'P 1'
#
loop_
_entity.id
_entity.type
_entity.pdbx_description
1 polymer ?
#
loop_
_entity_poly.entity_id
_entity_poly.type
_entity_poly.pdbx_seq_one_letter_code
_entity_poly.pdbx_strand_id
1 'polypeptide(L)'
;MAYIIAKYMVSAMVIVIASEIAKRMDKLGALITALPLVTIMVMIWLHVEHQGGQKIGAHAYYTFWYVVPTLPMFLLMPWLMARAVNFWLALLACAALTAVCFVITAIAVKRFGVDLMP
;
A
#
# COMPACT_ATOMS: atom_id res chain seq x y z
N MET A 1 -25.45 2.83 9.04
CA MET A 1 -25.30 2.31 7.66
C MET A 1 -24.91 3.39 6.65
N ALA A 2 -25.60 4.54 6.56
CA ALA A 2 -25.26 5.63 5.64
C ALA A 2 -23.77 6.07 5.71
N TYR A 3 -23.21 6.12 6.93
CA TYR A 3 -21.79 6.43 7.15
C TYR A 3 -20.81 5.43 6.50
N ILE A 4 -21.08 4.13 6.59
CA ILE A 4 -20.25 3.09 5.96
C ILE A 4 -20.39 3.14 4.44
N ILE A 5 -21.61 3.37 3.94
CA ILE A 5 -21.85 3.53 2.49
C ILE A 5 -21.07 4.73 1.95
N ALA A 6 -21.07 5.86 2.67
CA ALA A 6 -20.27 7.02 2.29
C ALA A 6 -18.77 6.72 2.25
N LYS A 7 -18.23 6.04 3.27
CA LYS A 7 -16.82 5.58 3.27
C LYS A 7 -16.49 4.73 2.04
N TYR A 8 -17.37 3.77 1.73
CA TYR A 8 -17.20 2.90 0.57
C TYR A 8 -17.21 3.69 -0.74
N MET A 9 -18.19 4.58 -0.94
CA MET A 9 -18.30 5.39 -2.15
C MET A 9 -17.07 6.28 -2.37
N VAL A 10 -16.60 6.97 -1.32
CA VAL A 10 -15.41 7.83 -1.42
C VAL A 10 -14.17 7.00 -1.73
N SER A 11 -14.01 5.84 -1.06
CA SER A 11 -12.84 4.98 -1.27
C SER A 11 -12.81 4.40 -2.69
N ALA A 12 -13.96 3.92 -3.17
CA ALA A 12 -14.11 3.42 -4.53
C ALA A 12 -13.87 4.53 -5.56
N MET A 13 -14.39 5.74 -5.32
CA MET A 13 -14.18 6.89 -6.20
C MET A 13 -12.69 7.23 -6.36
N VAL A 14 -11.93 7.24 -5.26
CA VAL A 14 -10.47 7.49 -5.31
C VAL A 14 -9.75 6.44 -6.14
N ILE A 15 -10.07 5.16 -5.95
CA ILE A 15 -9.46 4.05 -6.70
C ILE A 15 -9.79 4.17 -8.19
N VAL A 16 -11.05 4.43 -8.53
CA VAL A 16 -11.50 4.58 -9.92
C VAL A 16 -10.78 5.76 -10.58
N ILE A 17 -10.74 6.93 -9.94
CA ILE A 17 -10.04 8.11 -10.47
C ILE A 17 -8.56 7.81 -10.70
N ALA A 18 -7.87 7.20 -9.74
CA ALA A 18 -6.46 6.84 -9.89
C ALA A 18 -6.25 5.88 -11.08
N SER A 19 -7.13 4.89 -11.24
CA SER A 19 -7.06 3.94 -12.35
C SER A 19 -7.31 4.59 -13.72
N GLU A 20 -8.27 5.52 -13.81
CA GLU A 20 -8.60 6.22 -15.06
C GLU A 20 -7.49 7.19 -15.47
N ILE A 21 -6.83 7.84 -14.51
CA ILE A 21 -5.67 8.68 -14.78
C ILE A 21 -4.49 7.82 -15.26
N ALA A 22 -4.25 6.67 -14.62
CA ALA A 22 -3.18 5.76 -15.01
C ALA A 22 -3.34 5.22 -16.43
N LYS A 23 -4.58 4.99 -16.90
CA LYS A 23 -4.85 4.60 -18.30
C LYS A 23 -4.48 5.69 -19.32
N ARG A 24 -4.54 6.97 -18.93
CA ARG A 24 -4.30 8.12 -19.82
C ARG A 24 -2.85 8.57 -19.79
N MET A 25 -2.22 8.52 -18.62
CA MET A 25 -0.84 8.98 -18.42
C MET A 25 -0.11 8.08 -17.42
N ASP A 26 0.86 7.31 -17.90
CA ASP A 26 1.61 6.36 -17.06
C ASP A 26 2.35 7.05 -15.92
N LYS A 27 3.00 8.20 -16.18
CA LYS A 27 3.80 8.92 -15.18
C LYS A 27 2.96 9.55 -14.08
N LEU A 28 1.85 10.21 -14.45
CA LEU A 28 0.94 10.81 -13.47
C LEU A 28 0.15 9.74 -12.71
N GLY A 29 -0.25 8.67 -13.41
CA GLY A 29 -0.84 7.49 -12.80
C GLY A 29 0.06 6.89 -11.74
N ALA A 30 1.32 6.61 -12.10
CA ALA A 30 2.32 6.08 -11.18
C ALA A 30 2.50 7.00 -9.96
N LEU A 31 2.61 8.32 -10.16
CA LEU A 31 2.72 9.28 -9.06
C LEU A 31 1.51 9.22 -8.12
N ILE A 32 0.29 9.27 -8.65
CA ILE A 32 -0.94 9.24 -7.85
C ILE A 32 -1.06 7.90 -7.10
N THR A 33 -0.72 6.80 -7.74
CA THR A 33 -0.78 5.46 -7.10
C THR A 33 0.34 5.23 -6.09
N ALA A 34 1.48 5.93 -6.21
CA ALA A 34 2.57 5.87 -5.25
C ALA A 34 2.29 6.74 -4.01
N LEU A 35 1.41 7.74 -4.11
CA LEU A 35 0.98 8.50 -2.95
C LEU A 35 0.17 7.58 -2.00
N PRO A 36 0.35 7.73 -0.68
CA PRO A 36 -0.34 6.91 0.32
C PRO A 36 -1.79 7.38 0.52
N LEU A 37 -2.56 7.52 -0.56
CA LEU A 37 -3.93 8.04 -0.55
C LEU A 37 -4.85 7.24 0.36
N VAL A 38 -4.71 5.91 0.34
CA VAL A 38 -5.47 5.00 1.20
C VAL A 38 -5.13 5.26 2.67
N THR A 39 -3.85 5.37 3.02
CA THR A 39 -3.40 5.66 4.39
C THR A 39 -3.90 7.04 4.85
N ILE A 40 -3.82 8.05 3.99
CA ILE A 40 -4.34 9.40 4.29
C ILE A 40 -5.84 9.34 4.56
N MET A 41 -6.62 8.63 3.73
CA MET A 41 -8.05 8.43 3.98
C MET A 41 -8.29 7.74 5.32
N VAL A 42 -7.57 6.66 5.63
CA VAL A 42 -7.71 5.97 6.92
C VAL A 42 -7.41 6.90 8.09
N MET A 43 -6.35 7.72 8.01
CA MET A 43 -6.02 8.69 9.06
C MET A 43 -7.10 9.77 9.23
N ILE A 44 -7.67 10.27 8.12
CA ILE A 44 -8.81 11.21 8.16
C ILE A 44 -10.00 10.55 8.88
N TRP A 45 -10.33 9.31 8.54
CA TRP A 45 -11.42 8.60 9.21
C TRP A 45 -11.15 8.37 10.69
N LEU A 46 -9.94 7.94 11.06
CA LEU A 46 -9.54 7.79 12.46
C LEU A 46 -9.68 9.11 13.22
N HIS A 47 -9.28 10.23 12.61
CA HIS A 47 -9.43 11.55 13.20
C HIS A 47 -10.90 11.96 13.38
N VAL A 48 -11.73 11.78 12.35
CA VAL A 48 -13.17 12.06 12.38
C VAL A 48 -13.90 11.17 13.40
N GLU A 49 -13.45 9.93 13.58
CA GLU A 49 -13.93 8.99 14.60
C GLU A 49 -13.32 9.24 15.99
N HIS A 50 -12.68 10.38 16.19
CA HIS A 50 -12.10 10.83 17.46
C HIS A 50 -11.13 9.81 18.07
N GLN A 51 -10.42 9.06 17.23
CA GLN A 51 -9.34 8.19 17.68
C GLN A 51 -8.18 9.06 18.15
N GLY A 52 -7.60 8.72 19.31
CA GLY A 52 -6.52 9.49 19.91
C GLY A 52 -5.30 9.62 18.98
N GLY A 53 -4.59 10.74 19.06
CA GLY A 53 -3.43 11.04 18.20
C GLY A 53 -2.34 9.97 18.23
N GLN A 54 -2.22 9.22 19.33
CA GLN A 54 -1.33 8.06 19.43
C GLN A 54 -1.68 6.95 18.44
N LYS A 55 -2.97 6.65 18.20
CA LYS A 55 -3.39 5.64 17.22
C LYS A 55 -3.08 6.08 15.78
N ILE A 56 -3.29 7.36 15.48
CA ILE A 56 -2.99 7.94 14.16
C ILE A 56 -1.48 7.88 13.90
N GLY A 57 -0.67 8.29 14.89
CA GLY A 57 0.79 8.23 14.81
C GLY A 57 1.31 6.80 14.66
N ALA A 58 0.76 5.86 15.42
CA ALA A 58 1.10 4.44 15.29
C ALA A 58 0.75 3.91 13.89
N HIS A 59 -0.42 4.25 13.34
CA HIS A 59 -0.81 3.83 12.00
C HIS A 59 0.18 4.32 10.93
N ALA A 60 0.60 5.59 11.01
CA ALA A 60 1.61 6.14 10.10
C ALA A 60 2.98 5.44 10.26
N TYR A 61 3.41 5.20 11.50
CA TYR A 61 4.68 4.54 11.83
C TYR A 61 4.75 3.11 11.30
N TYR A 62 3.71 2.30 11.55
CA TYR A 62 3.66 0.92 11.05
C TYR A 62 3.55 0.88 9.54
N THR A 63 2.75 1.77 8.94
CA THR A 63 2.63 1.84 7.47
C THR A 63 3.98 2.13 6.82
N PHE A 64 4.80 3.03 7.39
CA PHE A 64 6.15 3.30 6.90
C PHE A 64 7.00 2.02 6.82
N TRP A 65 7.05 1.24 7.90
CA TRP A 65 7.80 -0.01 7.93
C TRP A 65 7.25 -1.08 6.99
N TYR A 66 5.93 -1.13 6.79
CA TYR A 66 5.30 -2.05 5.86
C TYR A 66 5.47 -1.67 4.40
N VAL A 67 5.75 -0.40 4.06
CA VAL A 67 6.06 0.01 2.68
C VAL A 67 7.42 -0.52 2.24
N VAL A 68 8.44 -0.49 3.10
CA VAL A 68 9.81 -0.94 2.78
C VAL A 68 9.87 -2.33 2.10
N PRO A 69 9.25 -3.41 2.63
CA PRO A 69 9.29 -4.73 2.00
C PRO A 69 8.48 -4.84 0.70
N THR A 70 7.64 -3.85 0.36
CA THR A 70 6.84 -3.84 -0.89
C THR A 70 7.57 -3.17 -2.05
N LEU A 71 8.61 -2.37 -1.79
CA LEU A 71 9.41 -1.70 -2.82
C LEU A 71 10.05 -2.65 -3.85
N PRO A 72 10.59 -3.83 -3.49
CA PRO A 72 11.19 -4.76 -4.45
C PRO A 72 10.24 -5.21 -5.56
N MET A 73 8.94 -5.33 -5.28
CA MET A 73 7.93 -5.69 -6.27
C MET A 73 7.85 -4.68 -7.42
N PHE A 74 8.01 -3.38 -7.14
CA PHE A 74 7.99 -2.34 -8.17
C PHE A 74 9.15 -2.44 -9.17
N LEU A 75 10.23 -3.13 -8.81
CA LEU A 75 11.35 -3.44 -9.71
C LEU A 75 11.18 -4.80 -10.40
N LEU A 76 10.68 -5.80 -9.67
CA LEU A 76 10.49 -7.15 -10.21
C LEU A 76 9.40 -7.20 -11.28
N MET A 77 8.27 -6.53 -11.06
CA MET A 77 7.15 -6.54 -12.02
C MET A 77 7.56 -6.03 -13.42
N PRO A 78 8.15 -4.83 -13.59
CA PRO A 78 8.56 -4.36 -14.92
C PRO A 78 9.63 -5.27 -15.56
N TRP A 79 10.53 -5.85 -14.75
CA TRP A 79 11.53 -6.79 -15.25
C TRP A 79 10.91 -8.09 -15.78
N LEU A 80 9.89 -8.63 -15.11
CA LEU A 80 9.14 -9.80 -15.58
C LEU A 80 8.31 -9.49 -16.83
N MET A 81 7.68 -8.31 -16.88
CA MET A 81 6.93 -7.86 -18.06
C MET A 81 7.84 -7.69 -19.28
N ALA A 82 9.05 -7.16 -19.10
CA ALA A 82 10.06 -7.05 -20.15
C ALA A 82 10.50 -8.42 -20.70
N ARG A 83 10.33 -9.50 -19.94
CA ARG A 83 10.64 -10.89 -20.34
C ARG A 83 9.44 -11.65 -20.93
N ALA A 84 8.34 -10.96 -21.23
CA ALA A 84 7.09 -11.54 -21.74
C ALA A 84 6.51 -12.65 -20.85
N VAL A 85 6.77 -12.59 -19.53
CA VAL A 85 6.14 -13.49 -18.56
C VAL A 85 4.65 -13.15 -18.46
N ASN A 86 3.80 -14.17 -18.36
CA ASN A 86 2.36 -13.98 -18.17
C ASN A 86 2.08 -13.11 -16.92
N PHE A 87 1.21 -12.11 -17.07
CA PHE A 87 0.85 -11.17 -16.00
C PHE A 87 0.49 -11.85 -14.67
N TRP A 88 -0.34 -12.89 -14.71
CA TRP A 88 -0.79 -13.58 -13.48
C TRP A 88 0.36 -14.32 -12.78
N LEU A 89 1.25 -14.93 -13.56
CA LEU A 89 2.44 -15.57 -13.00
C LEU A 89 3.41 -14.53 -12.42
N ALA A 90 3.58 -13.40 -13.10
CA ALA A 90 4.42 -12.31 -12.59
C ALA A 90 3.86 -11.69 -11.31
N LEU A 91 2.54 -11.52 -11.23
CA LEU A 91 1.85 -11.06 -10.03
C LEU A 91 2.05 -12.03 -8.87
N LEU A 92 1.89 -13.34 -9.09
CA LEU A 92 2.15 -14.37 -8.07
C LEU A 92 3.61 -14.34 -7.59
N ALA A 93 4.57 -14.21 -8.52
CA ALA A 93 5.99 -14.11 -8.17
C ALA A 93 6.28 -12.85 -7.33
N CYS A 94 5.71 -11.71 -7.69
CA CYS A 94 5.82 -10.47 -6.92
C CYS A 94 5.18 -10.58 -5.53
N ALA A 95 4.02 -11.22 -5.42
CA ALA A 95 3.34 -11.46 -4.15
C ALA A 95 4.17 -12.37 -3.23
N ALA A 96 4.71 -13.46 -3.77
CA ALA A 96 5.60 -14.37 -3.04
C ALA A 96 6.88 -13.65 -2.57
N LEU A 97 7.51 -12.86 -3.45
CA LEU A 97 8.67 -12.04 -3.10
C LEU A 97 8.33 -11.07 -1.95
N THR A 98 7.21 -10.37 -2.04
CA THR A 98 6.78 -9.40 -1.03
C THR A 98 6.58 -10.08 0.33
N ALA A 99 5.96 -11.27 0.37
CA ALA A 99 5.80 -12.05 1.60
C ALA A 99 7.17 -12.42 2.23
N VAL A 100 8.13 -12.87 1.40
CA VAL A 100 9.49 -13.18 1.87
C VAL A 100 10.19 -11.92 2.40
N CYS A 101 10.14 -10.81 1.65
CA CYS A 101 10.70 -9.54 2.07
C CYS A 101 10.08 -9.04 3.38
N PHE A 102 8.78 -9.24 3.57
CA PHE A 102 8.08 -8.90 4.81
C PHE A 102 8.63 -9.68 6.00
N VAL A 103 8.76 -11.01 5.88
CA VAL A 103 9.33 -11.86 6.94
C VAL A 103 10.76 -11.42 7.27
N ILE A 104 11.60 -11.17 6.26
CA ILE A 104 12.97 -10.71 6.45
C ILE A 104 13.00 -9.37 7.18
N THR A 105 12.16 -8.42 6.75
CA THR A 105 12.09 -7.08 7.34
C THR A 105 11.60 -7.14 8.78
N ALA A 106 10.55 -7.91 9.05
CA ALA A 106 10.03 -8.10 10.40
C ALA A 106 11.09 -8.69 11.34
N ILE A 107 11.85 -9.69 10.91
CA ILE A 107 12.95 -10.26 11.70
C ILE A 107 14.09 -9.24 11.90
N ALA A 108 14.45 -8.49 10.86
CA ALA A 108 15.53 -7.51 10.92
C ALA A 108 15.17 -6.35 11.88
N VAL A 109 13.98 -5.81 11.74
CA VAL A 109 13.48 -4.64 12.47
C VAL A 109 13.15 -4.98 13.92
N LYS A 110 12.76 -6.23 14.21
CA LYS A 110 12.64 -6.75 15.57
C LYS A 110 13.94 -6.66 16.37
N ARG A 111 15.11 -6.81 15.73
CA ARG A 111 16.43 -6.65 16.40
C ARG A 111 16.69 -5.21 16.84
N PHE A 112 16.01 -4.24 16.24
CA PHE A 112 16.09 -2.82 16.59
C PHE A 112 14.97 -2.38 17.55
N GLY A 113 14.21 -3.32 18.13
CA GLY A 113 13.18 -3.04 19.12
C GLY A 113 11.83 -2.61 18.54
N VAL A 114 11.63 -2.76 17.23
CA VAL A 114 10.36 -2.44 16.56
C VAL A 114 9.64 -3.75 16.24
N ASP A 115 8.52 -3.99 16.93
CA ASP A 115 7.72 -5.19 16.69
C ASP A 115 6.69 -4.92 15.58
N LEU A 116 6.85 -5.64 14.48
CA LEU A 116 5.97 -5.59 13.31
C LEU A 116 5.05 -6.81 13.24
N MET A 117 5.23 -7.80 14.11
CA MET A 117 4.40 -8.98 14.18
C MET A 117 3.34 -8.79 15.28
N PRO A 118 2.05 -8.99 15.00
CA PRO A 118 1.01 -8.99 16.03
C PRO A 118 1.10 -10.20 16.96
#